data_AF-A0A0J8U878-F1
#
_entry.id   AF-A0A0J8U878-F1
#
_cell.length_a   1.000
_cell.length_b   1.000
_cell.length_c   1.000
_cell.angle_alpha   90.00
_cell.angle_beta   90.00
_cell.angle_gamma   90.00
#
_symmetry.space_group_name_H-M   'P 1'
#
loop_
_entity.id
_entity.type
_entity.pdbx_description
1 polymer ?
#
loop_
_entity_poly.entity_id
_entity_poly.type
_entity_poly.pdbx_seq_one_letter_code
_entity_poly.pdbx_strand_id
1 'polypeptide(L)'
;MSQTTGMPGLPPQFAMLNYGTLKNVDTQDRACSKITSVLSRGGGRLEEIFLSSSHAKMYSAINTVLIAPCIIGKSSMFRRSHLNYLTTTPPTNSKRPKRRPGIDYFSDNICEDHLIGDRLWKGKIFEEAEHNEDWGKHSLMFGDLAIQPMSGMSVGSYIDRRVRWLRVRKFTVLLATLVEPGTESFLCSAYLAFGLTTSVPCLLPQYRSYLANWSAFCLIWVASVLVWMLVDWSVYLKLHSGATIEADEFTPPFARPLRKSSIARRPFREWLFAWLGREALALPIWIWSFYGGTTVVWRDKVFRVGMDMVAYEIAQLAGGNKIIQTRSRATSRQGHEGCGDGSSNVRRRTPNGSFVSSGLATARVIESEIGKS
;
A
#
# COMPACT_ATOMS: atom_id res chain seq x y z
N MET A 1 59.38 54.13 -41.54
CA MET A 1 59.54 53.10 -42.59
C MET A 1 58.51 52.02 -42.31
N SER A 2 57.54 51.64 -43.14
CA SER A 2 57.08 52.06 -44.46
C SER A 2 55.58 51.72 -44.51
N GLN A 3 54.78 52.59 -45.13
CA GLN A 3 53.41 52.28 -45.57
C GLN A 3 53.43 51.40 -46.83
N THR A 4 52.36 50.63 -47.05
CA THR A 4 51.67 50.35 -48.33
C THR A 4 50.44 49.47 -48.00
N THR A 5 49.20 49.96 -47.95
CA THR A 5 48.19 50.22 -49.02
C THR A 5 47.66 48.98 -49.78
N GLY A 6 46.34 48.74 -49.70
CA GLY A 6 45.55 47.87 -50.59
C GLY A 6 44.12 47.55 -50.10
N MET A 7 43.11 48.27 -50.61
CA MET A 7 41.63 48.15 -50.41
C MET A 7 41.00 47.06 -51.34
N PRO A 8 39.66 46.84 -51.47
CA PRO A 8 38.52 46.74 -50.52
C PRO A 8 37.51 45.58 -50.83
N GLY A 9 36.57 45.28 -49.89
CA GLY A 9 35.15 44.97 -50.21
C GLY A 9 34.61 43.53 -50.07
N LEU A 10 33.68 43.32 -49.11
CA LEU A 10 32.45 42.48 -49.19
C LEU A 10 31.62 42.63 -47.88
N PRO A 11 30.27 42.51 -47.91
CA PRO A 11 29.36 43.02 -46.87
C PRO A 11 29.21 42.05 -45.67
N PRO A 12 28.69 42.52 -44.51
CA PRO A 12 28.51 41.64 -43.36
C PRO A 12 27.37 40.65 -43.63
N GLN A 13 27.68 39.36 -43.62
CA GLN A 13 26.67 38.32 -43.52
C GLN A 13 25.93 38.47 -42.19
N PHE A 14 24.64 38.73 -42.31
CA PHE A 14 23.64 38.61 -41.26
C PHE A 14 23.79 37.23 -40.59
N ALA A 15 24.34 37.20 -39.38
CA ALA A 15 24.27 36.02 -38.53
C ALA A 15 22.80 35.83 -38.12
N MET A 16 22.07 35.01 -38.89
CA MET A 16 20.81 34.42 -38.45
C MET A 16 21.13 33.50 -37.27
N LEU A 17 21.09 34.09 -36.07
CA LEU A 17 21.12 33.36 -34.81
C LEU A 17 20.03 32.28 -34.84
N ASN A 18 20.44 31.07 -34.49
CA ASN A 18 19.66 29.84 -34.40
C ASN A 18 18.49 29.99 -33.39
N TYR A 19 17.43 30.71 -33.77
CA TYR A 19 16.21 30.87 -32.97
C TYR A 19 15.42 29.56 -32.81
N GLY A 20 15.71 28.55 -33.64
CA GLY A 20 15.09 27.22 -33.57
C GLY A 20 15.65 26.32 -32.46
N THR A 21 16.93 26.46 -32.12
CA THR A 21 17.61 25.55 -31.18
C THR A 21 17.34 25.93 -29.71
N LEU A 22 17.28 27.23 -29.40
CA LEU A 22 17.00 27.73 -28.05
C LEU A 22 15.57 27.40 -27.58
N LYS A 23 14.57 27.47 -28.46
CA LYS A 23 13.18 27.09 -28.13
C LYS A 23 13.05 25.60 -27.80
N ASN A 24 13.79 24.73 -28.49
CA ASN A 24 13.74 23.29 -28.24
C ASN A 24 14.38 22.91 -26.92
N VAL A 25 15.53 23.51 -26.57
CA VAL A 25 16.21 23.28 -25.28
C VAL A 25 15.32 23.76 -24.12
N ASP A 26 14.76 24.97 -24.19
CA ASP A 26 13.87 25.50 -23.15
C ASP A 26 12.59 24.66 -22.95
N THR A 27 12.05 24.10 -24.04
CA THR A 27 10.83 23.29 -23.98
C THR A 27 11.12 21.90 -23.39
N GLN A 28 12.27 21.32 -23.77
CA GLN A 28 12.72 20.02 -23.26
C GLN A 28 13.13 20.10 -21.78
N ASP A 29 13.81 21.16 -21.36
CA ASP A 29 14.19 21.39 -19.96
C ASP A 29 12.96 21.64 -19.07
N ARG A 30 11.98 22.41 -19.56
CA ARG A 30 10.69 22.57 -18.85
C ARG A 30 9.90 21.27 -18.78
N ALA A 31 9.91 20.45 -19.82
CA ALA A 31 9.24 19.15 -19.81
C ALA A 31 9.92 18.19 -18.82
N CYS A 32 11.26 18.11 -18.83
CA CYS A 32 12.05 17.31 -17.89
C CYS A 32 11.85 17.77 -16.44
N SER A 33 11.80 19.08 -16.20
CA SER A 33 11.50 19.67 -14.89
C SER A 33 10.08 19.31 -14.41
N LYS A 34 9.08 19.37 -15.30
CA LYS A 34 7.70 18.96 -14.99
C LYS A 34 7.60 17.47 -14.67
N ILE A 35 8.23 16.60 -15.47
CA ILE A 35 8.24 15.15 -15.24
C ILE A 35 8.90 14.83 -13.89
N THR A 36 10.05 15.44 -13.61
CA THR A 36 10.75 15.30 -12.31
C THR A 36 9.89 15.79 -11.14
N SER A 37 9.15 16.89 -11.31
CA SER A 37 8.20 17.38 -10.31
C SER A 37 7.01 16.43 -10.11
N VAL A 38 6.53 15.78 -11.17
CA VAL A 38 5.43 14.80 -11.07
C VAL A 38 5.92 13.53 -10.40
N LEU A 39 7.09 13.02 -10.78
CA LEU A 39 7.67 11.82 -10.19
C LEU A 39 8.06 12.00 -8.71
N SER A 40 8.51 13.20 -8.32
CA SER A 40 8.86 13.48 -6.92
C SER A 40 7.66 13.57 -5.97
N ARG A 41 6.44 13.77 -6.48
CA ARG A 41 5.21 13.93 -5.67
C ARG A 41 4.12 12.90 -5.99
N GLY A 42 4.25 12.19 -7.10
CA GLY A 42 3.23 11.30 -7.65
C GLY A 42 3.06 10.00 -6.86
N GLY A 43 4.06 9.57 -6.11
CA GLY A 43 3.99 8.36 -5.29
C GLY A 43 2.90 8.45 -4.22
N GLY A 44 2.68 9.64 -3.65
CA GLY A 44 1.60 9.86 -2.70
C GLY A 44 0.22 9.56 -3.29
N ARG A 45 0.01 9.88 -4.58
CA ARG A 45 -1.24 9.55 -5.29
C ARG A 45 -1.35 8.06 -5.57
N LEU A 46 -0.28 7.43 -6.03
CA LEU A 46 -0.27 5.98 -6.28
C LEU A 46 -0.62 5.18 -5.02
N GLU A 47 -0.05 5.58 -3.89
CA GLU A 47 -0.28 4.94 -2.60
C GLU A 47 -1.67 5.24 -2.04
N GLU A 48 -2.18 6.45 -2.20
CA GLU A 48 -3.58 6.76 -1.84
C GLU A 48 -4.55 5.87 -2.62
N ILE A 49 -4.36 5.73 -3.93
CA ILE A 49 -5.20 4.83 -4.74
C ILE A 49 -5.02 3.39 -4.30
N PHE A 50 -3.79 2.91 -4.11
CA PHE A 50 -3.51 1.57 -3.62
C PHE A 50 -4.24 1.27 -2.30
N LEU A 51 -4.17 2.19 -1.32
CA LEU A 51 -4.83 2.07 -0.02
C LEU A 51 -6.36 2.10 -0.13
N SER A 52 -6.90 2.89 -1.05
CA SER A 52 -8.35 3.05 -1.29
C SER A 52 -8.93 2.12 -2.37
N SER A 53 -8.14 1.16 -2.86
CA SER A 53 -8.60 0.12 -3.80
C SER A 53 -8.15 -1.28 -3.37
N SER A 54 -7.10 -1.84 -3.98
CA SER A 54 -6.66 -3.23 -3.76
C SER A 54 -6.38 -3.53 -2.30
N HIS A 55 -5.72 -2.62 -1.57
CA HIS A 55 -5.47 -2.84 -0.15
C HIS A 55 -6.78 -2.99 0.64
N ALA A 56 -7.70 -2.01 0.53
CA ALA A 56 -8.97 -2.05 1.21
C ALA A 56 -9.78 -3.30 0.85
N LYS A 57 -9.93 -3.60 -0.44
CA LYS A 57 -10.69 -4.77 -0.91
C LYS A 57 -10.12 -6.09 -0.38
N MET A 58 -8.81 -6.30 -0.50
CA MET A 58 -8.19 -7.57 -0.11
C MET A 58 -8.22 -7.77 1.40
N TYR A 59 -7.87 -6.74 2.18
CA TYR A 59 -7.91 -6.82 3.64
C TYR A 59 -9.33 -7.00 4.16
N SER A 60 -10.30 -6.26 3.62
CA SER A 60 -11.70 -6.44 3.99
C SER A 60 -12.21 -7.83 3.61
N ALA A 61 -11.89 -8.33 2.41
CA ALA A 61 -12.31 -9.67 1.98
C ALA A 61 -11.75 -10.76 2.90
N ILE A 62 -10.43 -10.77 3.14
CA ILE A 62 -9.76 -11.78 3.97
C ILE A 62 -10.31 -11.76 5.40
N ASN A 63 -10.49 -10.57 5.99
CA ASN A 63 -11.02 -10.45 7.35
C ASN A 63 -12.51 -10.76 7.43
N THR A 64 -13.27 -10.61 6.33
CA THR A 64 -14.69 -11.00 6.29
C THR A 64 -14.86 -12.50 6.22
N VAL A 65 -14.04 -13.19 5.42
CA VAL A 65 -14.10 -14.66 5.30
C VAL A 65 -13.36 -15.39 6.43
N LEU A 66 -12.63 -14.66 7.29
CA LEU A 66 -11.94 -15.18 8.47
C LEU A 66 -10.99 -16.36 8.17
N ILE A 67 -10.30 -16.32 7.03
CA ILE A 67 -9.35 -17.38 6.65
C ILE A 67 -7.93 -17.15 7.19
N ALA A 68 -7.59 -15.90 7.53
CA ALA A 68 -6.28 -15.52 8.05
C ALA A 68 -6.38 -14.20 8.84
N PRO A 69 -5.50 -13.97 9.84
CA PRO A 69 -5.42 -12.68 10.54
C PRO A 69 -4.78 -11.64 9.61
N CYS A 70 -5.60 -10.91 8.84
CA CYS A 70 -5.11 -9.88 7.94
C CYS A 70 -5.06 -8.54 8.67
N ILE A 71 -4.01 -8.35 9.46
CA ILE A 71 -3.80 -7.10 10.21
C ILE A 71 -2.71 -6.23 9.57
N ILE A 72 -2.76 -4.95 9.90
CA ILE A 72 -1.79 -3.95 9.49
C ILE A 72 -1.13 -3.34 10.73
N GLY A 73 0.12 -2.92 10.62
CA GLY A 73 0.89 -2.28 11.70
C GLY A 73 0.42 -0.89 12.12
N LYS A 74 -0.77 -0.47 11.69
CA LYS A 74 -1.43 0.77 12.09
C LYS A 74 -2.91 0.52 12.34
N SER A 75 -3.48 1.21 13.31
CA SER A 75 -4.94 1.16 13.59
C SER A 75 -5.48 -0.26 13.87
N SER A 76 -4.64 -1.10 14.47
CA SER A 76 -5.04 -2.41 15.01
C SER A 76 -5.03 -2.34 16.53
N MET A 77 -6.00 -2.99 17.18
CA MET A 77 -6.08 -3.09 18.65
C MET A 77 -5.94 -4.54 19.10
N PHE A 78 -5.14 -4.76 20.14
CA PHE A 78 -4.91 -6.08 20.73
C PHE A 78 -5.11 -6.02 22.24
N ARG A 79 -5.59 -7.12 22.84
CA ARG A 79 -5.66 -7.26 24.30
C ARG A 79 -4.26 -7.57 24.84
N ARG A 80 -3.79 -6.72 25.76
CA ARG A 80 -2.45 -6.87 26.38
C ARG A 80 -2.31 -8.20 27.14
N SER A 81 -3.35 -8.62 27.86
CA SER A 81 -3.35 -9.88 28.62
C SER A 81 -3.14 -11.09 27.71
N HIS A 82 -3.90 -11.19 26.61
CA HIS A 82 -3.80 -12.28 25.65
C HIS A 82 -2.41 -12.32 25.00
N LEU A 83 -1.91 -11.16 24.56
CA LEU A 83 -0.60 -11.09 23.92
C LEU A 83 0.52 -11.49 24.89
N ASN A 84 0.47 -11.02 26.14
CA ASN A 84 1.45 -11.38 27.16
C ASN A 84 1.43 -12.88 27.47
N TYR A 85 0.25 -13.46 27.68
CA TYR A 85 0.10 -14.89 27.96
C TYR A 85 0.73 -15.74 26.84
N LEU A 86 0.40 -15.42 25.57
CA LEU A 86 0.91 -16.12 24.40
C LEU A 86 2.41 -15.94 24.13
N THR A 87 3.06 -14.99 24.78
CA THR A 87 4.49 -14.68 24.59
C THR A 87 5.32 -14.91 25.86
N THR A 88 4.74 -15.54 26.88
CA THR A 88 5.43 -15.85 28.15
C THR A 88 6.40 -17.02 28.00
N THR A 89 6.08 -18.00 27.15
CA THR A 89 6.96 -19.13 26.87
C THR A 89 7.71 -18.91 25.55
N PRO A 90 9.04 -18.66 25.58
CA PRO A 90 9.83 -18.65 24.36
C PRO A 90 9.85 -20.07 23.76
N PRO A 91 9.85 -20.22 22.42
CA PRO A 91 9.99 -21.53 21.80
C PRO A 91 11.31 -22.17 22.26
N THR A 92 11.20 -23.42 22.72
CA THR A 92 12.23 -24.19 23.43
C THR A 92 13.54 -24.41 22.68
N ASN A 93 13.66 -23.92 21.43
CA ASN A 93 14.84 -24.07 20.57
C ASN A 93 15.28 -22.77 19.88
N SER A 94 14.85 -21.60 20.35
CA SER A 94 15.24 -20.34 19.72
C SER A 94 16.64 -19.91 20.17
N LYS A 95 17.60 -19.76 19.24
CA LYS A 95 18.87 -19.04 19.45
C LYS A 95 18.68 -17.53 19.71
N ARG A 96 17.44 -17.12 20.00
CA ARG A 96 17.03 -15.72 20.05
C ARG A 96 17.37 -15.14 21.42
N PRO A 97 17.68 -13.83 21.48
CA PRO A 97 17.76 -13.13 22.75
C PRO A 97 16.47 -13.31 23.52
N LYS A 98 16.54 -13.49 24.84
CA LYS A 98 15.33 -13.56 25.67
C LYS A 98 14.63 -12.20 25.66
N ARG A 99 13.52 -12.10 24.95
CA ARG A 99 12.65 -10.92 24.89
C ARG A 99 11.62 -10.93 26.01
N ARG A 100 11.10 -9.76 26.37
CA ARG A 100 9.99 -9.65 27.33
C ARG A 100 8.67 -10.06 26.65
N PRO A 101 7.71 -10.63 27.40
CA PRO A 101 6.37 -10.89 26.88
C PRO A 101 5.70 -9.60 26.39
N GLY A 102 4.83 -9.74 25.40
CA GLY A 102 4.11 -8.65 24.74
C GLY A 102 4.74 -8.31 23.39
N ILE A 103 4.82 -7.01 23.10
CA ILE A 103 5.32 -6.51 21.80
C ILE A 103 6.83 -6.76 21.64
N ASP A 104 7.60 -6.70 22.72
CA ASP A 104 9.07 -6.88 22.67
C ASP A 104 9.48 -8.27 22.14
N TYR A 105 8.61 -9.26 22.30
CA TYR A 105 8.78 -10.59 21.72
C TYR A 105 8.97 -10.57 20.19
N PHE A 106 8.40 -9.58 19.50
CA PHE A 106 8.44 -9.45 18.04
C PHE A 106 9.45 -8.41 17.54
N SER A 107 10.26 -7.82 18.43
CA SER A 107 11.21 -6.74 18.10
C SER A 107 12.24 -7.10 17.03
N ASP A 108 12.50 -8.39 16.83
CA ASP A 108 13.49 -8.89 15.86
C ASP A 108 12.89 -9.04 14.44
N ASN A 109 11.61 -8.74 14.26
CA ASN A 109 10.86 -8.95 13.02
C ASN A 109 10.46 -7.61 12.37
N ILE A 110 10.60 -7.51 11.04
CA ILE A 110 10.16 -6.32 10.26
C ILE A 110 8.64 -6.30 9.99
N CYS A 111 8.00 -7.48 10.03
CA CYS A 111 6.54 -7.63 9.96
C CYS A 111 6.02 -8.12 11.32
N GLU A 112 6.36 -7.38 12.37
CA GLU A 112 5.90 -7.64 13.74
C GLU A 112 4.38 -7.67 13.82
N ASP A 113 3.72 -6.81 13.05
CA ASP A 113 2.27 -6.73 12.95
C ASP A 113 1.67 -8.07 12.54
N HIS A 114 2.07 -8.61 11.40
CA HIS A 114 1.59 -9.90 10.92
C HIS A 114 1.82 -11.03 11.93
N LEU A 115 2.98 -11.06 12.58
CA LEU A 115 3.31 -12.10 13.56
C LEU A 115 2.49 -11.99 14.85
N ILE A 116 2.19 -10.78 15.32
CA ILE A 116 1.27 -10.56 16.44
C ILE A 116 -0.10 -11.16 16.09
N GLY A 117 -0.58 -10.89 14.88
CA GLY A 117 -1.86 -11.38 14.38
C GLY A 117 -1.89 -12.91 14.29
N ASP A 118 -0.85 -13.49 13.69
CA ASP A 118 -0.71 -14.95 13.57
C ASP A 118 -0.64 -15.62 14.94
N ARG A 119 0.10 -15.03 15.89
CA ARG A 119 0.22 -15.56 17.26
C ARG A 119 -1.11 -15.53 17.99
N LEU A 120 -1.87 -14.43 17.89
CA LEU A 120 -3.20 -14.30 18.51
C LEU A 120 -4.24 -15.20 17.86
N TRP A 121 -4.15 -15.39 16.54
CA TRP A 121 -5.07 -16.23 15.78
C TRP A 121 -4.91 -17.71 16.11
N LYS A 122 -3.67 -18.21 16.10
CA LYS A 122 -3.36 -19.63 16.33
C LYS A 122 -3.22 -20.00 17.81
N GLY A 123 -2.94 -19.02 18.66
CA GLY A 123 -2.70 -19.24 20.08
C GLY A 123 -3.99 -19.45 20.87
N LYS A 124 -3.97 -20.43 21.79
CA LYS A 124 -5.00 -20.55 22.84
C LYS A 124 -4.74 -19.53 23.93
N ILE A 125 -5.68 -18.62 24.13
CA ILE A 125 -5.59 -17.61 25.20
C ILE A 125 -5.87 -18.24 26.57
N PHE A 126 -5.58 -17.52 27.65
CA PHE A 126 -5.74 -18.03 29.01
C PHE A 126 -7.16 -18.53 29.27
N GLU A 127 -8.16 -17.76 28.85
CA GLU A 127 -9.59 -18.05 29.01
C GLU A 127 -10.00 -19.34 28.25
N GLU A 128 -9.42 -19.58 27.06
CA GLU A 128 -9.66 -20.81 26.30
C GLU A 128 -8.89 -22.02 26.87
N ALA A 129 -7.68 -21.78 27.39
CA ALA A 129 -6.79 -22.83 27.86
C ALA A 129 -7.17 -23.34 29.26
N GLU A 130 -7.50 -22.43 30.17
CA GLU A 130 -7.75 -22.73 31.59
C GLU A 130 -9.25 -22.77 31.92
N HIS A 131 -10.06 -21.93 31.28
CA HIS A 131 -11.50 -21.82 31.58
C HIS A 131 -12.40 -22.48 30.52
N ASN A 132 -11.82 -23.02 29.44
CA ASN A 132 -12.55 -23.67 28.35
C ASN A 132 -13.67 -22.80 27.75
N GLU A 133 -13.45 -21.48 27.71
CA GLU A 133 -14.36 -20.51 27.09
C GLU A 133 -14.11 -20.40 25.57
N ASP A 134 -15.16 -20.12 24.79
CA ASP A 134 -15.01 -19.85 23.35
C ASP A 134 -14.90 -18.33 23.08
N TRP A 135 -13.86 -17.94 22.34
CA TRP A 135 -13.53 -16.54 22.09
C TRP A 135 -13.22 -16.27 20.62
N GLY A 136 -13.85 -15.21 20.09
CA GLY A 136 -13.54 -14.69 18.76
C GLY A 136 -12.10 -14.17 18.67
N LYS A 137 -11.34 -14.67 17.69
CA LYS A 137 -9.91 -14.33 17.50
C LYS A 137 -9.67 -12.97 16.83
N HIS A 138 -10.60 -12.56 15.98
CA HIS A 138 -10.42 -11.41 15.11
C HIS A 138 -11.77 -10.82 14.71
N SER A 139 -11.83 -9.50 14.57
CA SER A 139 -12.98 -8.81 14.01
C SER A 139 -12.51 -7.52 13.35
N LEU A 140 -13.05 -7.23 12.16
CA LEU A 140 -12.86 -5.96 11.49
C LEU A 140 -13.88 -4.96 12.01
N MET A 141 -13.41 -3.82 12.52
CA MET A 141 -14.30 -2.73 12.94
C MET A 141 -14.81 -1.99 11.69
N PHE A 142 -16.08 -2.20 11.36
CA PHE A 142 -16.72 -1.49 10.25
C PHE A 142 -17.09 -0.06 10.65
N GLY A 143 -16.90 0.86 9.72
CA GLY A 143 -17.31 2.25 9.87
C GLY A 143 -16.27 3.16 10.48
N ASP A 144 -15.26 2.67 11.20
CA ASP A 144 -14.18 3.53 11.68
C ASP A 144 -13.02 3.58 10.67
N LEU A 145 -12.55 4.79 10.35
CA LEU A 145 -11.56 5.02 9.30
C LEU A 145 -10.23 5.45 9.88
N ALA A 146 -9.21 4.64 9.62
CA ALA A 146 -7.81 4.99 9.87
C ALA A 146 -7.29 5.94 8.79
N ILE A 147 -7.04 7.19 9.13
CA ILE A 147 -6.61 8.22 8.16
C ILE A 147 -5.09 8.36 8.18
N GLN A 148 -4.46 8.06 7.05
CA GLN A 148 -3.02 8.22 6.87
C GLN A 148 -2.73 9.32 5.83
N PRO A 149 -2.03 10.40 6.18
CA PRO A 149 -1.59 11.38 5.20
C PRO A 149 -0.47 10.78 4.32
N MET A 150 -0.64 10.84 3.00
CA MET A 150 0.30 10.31 2.00
C MET A 150 1.01 11.40 1.17
N SER A 151 0.97 12.67 1.61
CA SER A 151 1.57 13.77 0.87
C SER A 151 3.11 13.72 0.88
N GLY A 152 3.73 14.15 -0.22
CA GLY A 152 5.19 14.36 -0.28
C GLY A 152 6.00 13.10 -0.62
N MET A 153 5.35 12.02 -1.04
CA MET A 153 6.04 10.79 -1.44
C MET A 153 6.32 10.75 -2.94
N SER A 154 7.55 10.40 -3.32
CA SER A 154 7.95 10.18 -4.71
C SER A 154 7.50 8.81 -5.24
N VAL A 155 7.40 8.67 -6.55
CA VAL A 155 7.09 7.38 -7.21
C VAL A 155 8.12 6.31 -6.86
N GLY A 156 9.41 6.68 -6.77
CA GLY A 156 10.46 5.77 -6.31
C GLY A 156 10.22 5.29 -4.88
N SER A 157 9.87 6.20 -3.97
CA SER A 157 9.55 5.86 -2.58
C SER A 157 8.31 4.97 -2.46
N TYR A 158 7.32 5.14 -3.33
CA TYR A 158 6.17 4.24 -3.44
C TYR A 158 6.60 2.83 -3.88
N ILE A 159 7.41 2.73 -4.94
CA ILE A 159 7.95 1.46 -5.43
C ILE A 159 8.76 0.77 -4.32
N ASP A 160 9.71 1.46 -3.69
CA ASP A 160 10.54 0.92 -2.61
C ASP A 160 9.70 0.40 -1.44
N ARG A 161 8.59 1.09 -1.14
CA ARG A 161 7.66 0.68 -0.09
C ARG A 161 6.94 -0.62 -0.44
N ARG A 162 6.38 -0.72 -1.64
CA ARG A 162 5.72 -1.96 -2.11
C ARG A 162 6.71 -3.11 -2.24
N VAL A 163 7.93 -2.84 -2.73
CA VAL A 163 9.00 -3.83 -2.84
C VAL A 163 9.39 -4.39 -1.48
N ARG A 164 9.57 -3.52 -0.48
CA ARG A 164 9.85 -3.95 0.90
C ARG A 164 8.77 -4.89 1.42
N TRP A 165 7.50 -4.52 1.26
CA TRP A 165 6.39 -5.34 1.76
C TRP A 165 6.35 -6.72 1.12
N LEU A 166 6.48 -6.79 -0.19
CA LEU A 166 6.51 -8.07 -0.92
C LEU A 166 7.72 -8.93 -0.55
N ARG A 167 8.90 -8.31 -0.41
CA ARG A 167 10.12 -9.01 0.00
C ARG A 167 10.03 -9.61 1.40
N VAL A 168 9.32 -8.97 2.31
CA VAL A 168 9.09 -9.54 3.65
C VAL A 168 7.99 -10.60 3.59
N ARG A 169 6.88 -10.32 2.90
CA ARG A 169 5.71 -11.21 2.79
C ARG A 169 6.01 -12.54 2.11
N LYS A 170 6.95 -12.59 1.16
CA LYS A 170 7.34 -13.88 0.57
C LYS A 170 7.94 -14.86 1.59
N PHE A 171 8.44 -14.37 2.73
CA PHE A 171 8.92 -15.22 3.83
C PHE A 171 7.86 -15.50 4.89
N THR A 172 6.91 -14.59 5.10
CA THR A 172 5.88 -14.76 6.15
C THR A 172 4.60 -15.43 5.63
N VAL A 173 4.16 -15.07 4.42
CA VAL A 173 2.92 -15.50 3.76
C VAL A 173 3.17 -15.81 2.29
N LEU A 174 4.03 -16.79 2.01
CA LEU A 174 4.50 -17.12 0.66
C LEU A 174 3.34 -17.36 -0.33
N LEU A 175 2.36 -18.18 0.05
CA LEU A 175 1.25 -18.53 -0.85
C LEU A 175 0.42 -17.30 -1.24
N ALA A 176 0.06 -16.46 -0.26
CA ALA A 176 -0.64 -15.21 -0.52
C ALA A 176 0.19 -14.27 -1.42
N THR A 177 1.51 -14.24 -1.20
CA THR A 177 2.44 -13.42 -2.01
C THR A 177 2.55 -13.93 -3.45
N LEU A 178 2.50 -15.25 -3.67
CA LEU A 178 2.54 -15.85 -5.01
C LEU A 178 1.28 -15.52 -5.83
N VAL A 179 0.12 -15.46 -5.18
CA VAL A 179 -1.15 -15.17 -5.87
C VAL A 179 -1.46 -13.69 -6.01
N GLU A 180 -0.79 -12.81 -5.24
CA GLU A 180 -0.98 -11.35 -5.27
C GLU A 180 -1.02 -10.74 -6.69
N PRO A 181 -0.13 -11.05 -7.65
CA PRO A 181 -0.20 -10.43 -8.97
C PRO A 181 -1.45 -10.87 -9.74
N GLY A 182 -1.99 -12.06 -9.47
CA GLY A 182 -3.20 -12.59 -10.09
C GLY A 182 -4.49 -11.97 -9.54
N THR A 183 -4.42 -11.18 -8.47
CA THR A 183 -5.57 -10.48 -7.88
C THR A 183 -5.64 -8.99 -8.25
N GLU A 184 -4.69 -8.50 -9.05
CA GLU A 184 -4.67 -7.14 -9.60
C GLU A 184 -5.34 -7.11 -10.99
N SER A 185 -5.95 -5.98 -11.35
CA SER A 185 -6.95 -5.95 -12.43
C SER A 185 -6.37 -6.36 -13.79
N PHE A 186 -5.19 -5.87 -14.18
CA PHE A 186 -4.67 -6.11 -15.53
C PHE A 186 -4.32 -7.57 -15.80
N LEU A 187 -3.62 -8.23 -14.86
CA LEU A 187 -3.23 -9.63 -15.02
C LEU A 187 -4.43 -10.55 -14.78
N CYS A 188 -5.28 -10.25 -13.80
CA CYS A 188 -6.51 -11.01 -13.55
C CYS A 188 -7.44 -10.98 -14.78
N SER A 189 -7.66 -9.80 -15.37
CA SER A 189 -8.44 -9.65 -16.60
C SER A 189 -7.78 -10.36 -17.79
N ALA A 190 -6.45 -10.44 -17.84
CA ALA A 190 -5.74 -11.19 -18.88
C ALA A 190 -5.97 -12.70 -18.76
N TYR A 191 -5.95 -13.24 -17.54
CA TYR A 191 -6.30 -14.65 -17.30
C TYR A 191 -7.76 -14.95 -17.66
N LEU A 192 -8.69 -14.05 -17.33
CA LEU A 192 -10.09 -14.19 -17.73
C LEU A 192 -10.25 -14.18 -19.25
N ALA A 193 -9.66 -13.19 -19.93
CA ALA A 193 -9.71 -13.08 -21.38
C ALA A 193 -9.12 -14.33 -22.04
N PHE A 194 -7.95 -14.79 -21.58
CA PHE A 194 -7.32 -16.01 -22.08
C PHE A 194 -8.19 -17.25 -21.87
N GLY A 195 -8.77 -17.41 -20.68
CA GLY A 195 -9.67 -18.54 -20.39
C GLY A 195 -10.88 -18.57 -21.32
N LEU A 196 -11.51 -17.42 -21.58
CA LEU A 196 -12.69 -17.33 -22.43
C LEU A 196 -12.40 -17.42 -23.93
N THR A 197 -11.26 -16.94 -24.40
CA THR A 197 -10.92 -16.97 -25.84
C THR A 197 -10.13 -18.18 -26.27
N THR A 198 -9.46 -18.86 -25.33
CA THR A 198 -8.56 -19.98 -25.65
C THR A 198 -9.07 -21.28 -25.04
N SER A 199 -9.35 -21.31 -23.73
CA SER A 199 -9.75 -22.56 -23.06
C SER A 199 -11.20 -22.95 -23.38
N VAL A 200 -12.14 -22.00 -23.36
CA VAL A 200 -13.57 -22.28 -23.63
C VAL A 200 -13.79 -22.80 -25.06
N PRO A 201 -13.19 -22.24 -26.13
CA PRO A 201 -13.33 -22.79 -27.48
C PRO A 201 -12.74 -24.18 -27.69
N CYS A 202 -11.84 -24.63 -26.83
CA CYS A 202 -11.36 -26.02 -26.83
C CYS A 202 -12.39 -26.98 -26.22
N LEU A 203 -13.18 -26.52 -25.24
CA LEU A 203 -14.21 -27.30 -24.57
C LEU A 203 -15.57 -27.24 -25.28
N LEU A 204 -15.87 -26.12 -25.95
CA LEU A 204 -17.12 -25.85 -26.64
C LEU A 204 -16.83 -25.35 -28.07
N PRO A 205 -16.53 -26.26 -29.02
CA PRO A 205 -16.13 -25.92 -30.38
C PRO A 205 -17.13 -25.03 -31.13
N GLN A 206 -18.41 -25.08 -30.77
CA GLN A 206 -19.49 -24.29 -31.37
C GLN A 206 -19.30 -22.77 -31.24
N TYR A 207 -18.55 -22.30 -30.24
CA TYR A 207 -18.30 -20.87 -30.02
C TYR A 207 -16.95 -20.39 -30.57
N ARG A 208 -16.18 -21.28 -31.22
CA ARG A 208 -14.80 -21.02 -31.64
C ARG A 208 -14.67 -19.85 -32.61
N SER A 209 -15.56 -19.73 -33.58
CA SER A 209 -15.55 -18.64 -34.57
C SER A 209 -15.68 -17.26 -33.91
N TYR A 210 -16.47 -17.14 -32.84
CA TYR A 210 -16.74 -15.88 -32.16
C TYR A 210 -15.69 -15.54 -31.10
N LEU A 211 -15.21 -16.54 -30.35
CA LEU A 211 -14.35 -16.32 -29.17
C LEU A 211 -12.85 -16.46 -29.46
N ALA A 212 -12.44 -17.30 -30.41
CA ALA A 212 -11.02 -17.61 -30.65
C ALA A 212 -10.31 -16.58 -31.56
N ASN A 213 -10.48 -15.29 -31.27
CA ASN A 213 -9.84 -14.21 -32.00
C ASN A 213 -9.32 -13.10 -31.05
N TRP A 214 -8.31 -12.36 -31.51
CA TRP A 214 -7.67 -11.30 -30.73
C TRP A 214 -8.61 -10.14 -30.40
N SER A 215 -9.59 -9.84 -31.26
CA SER A 215 -10.61 -8.81 -30.98
C SER A 215 -11.48 -9.16 -29.78
N ALA A 216 -11.94 -10.41 -29.68
CA ALA A 216 -12.71 -10.90 -28.54
C ALA A 216 -11.86 -10.87 -27.26
N PHE A 217 -10.58 -11.26 -27.36
CA PHE A 217 -9.65 -11.19 -26.23
C PHE A 217 -9.54 -9.76 -25.70
N CYS A 218 -9.23 -8.80 -26.58
CA CYS A 218 -9.10 -7.39 -26.21
C CYS A 218 -10.41 -6.83 -25.66
N LEU A 219 -11.56 -7.16 -26.26
CA LEU A 219 -12.87 -6.68 -25.81
C LEU A 219 -13.21 -7.22 -24.42
N ILE A 220 -13.03 -8.51 -24.18
CA ILE A 220 -13.26 -9.15 -22.87
C ILE A 220 -12.30 -8.56 -21.83
N TRP A 221 -11.03 -8.39 -22.18
CA TRP A 221 -10.03 -7.81 -21.30
C TRP A 221 -10.41 -6.36 -20.92
N VAL A 222 -10.69 -5.50 -21.90
CA VAL A 222 -11.11 -4.11 -21.64
C VAL A 222 -12.39 -4.06 -20.82
N ALA A 223 -13.40 -4.89 -21.15
CA ALA A 223 -14.64 -4.95 -20.39
C ALA A 223 -14.39 -5.34 -18.92
N SER A 224 -13.55 -6.34 -18.68
CA SER A 224 -13.17 -6.75 -17.33
C SER A 224 -12.42 -5.65 -16.58
N VAL A 225 -11.43 -5.01 -17.21
CA VAL A 225 -10.68 -3.89 -16.63
C VAL A 225 -11.59 -2.71 -16.30
N LEU A 226 -12.59 -2.41 -17.14
CA LEU A 226 -13.59 -1.38 -16.87
C LEU A 226 -14.45 -1.72 -15.64
N VAL A 227 -14.84 -2.99 -15.47
CA VAL A 227 -15.56 -3.43 -14.26
C VAL A 227 -14.69 -3.23 -13.02
N TRP A 228 -13.41 -3.63 -13.07
CA TRP A 228 -12.46 -3.38 -11.98
C TRP A 228 -12.32 -1.89 -11.65
N MET A 229 -12.21 -1.04 -12.67
CA MET A 229 -12.13 0.42 -12.52
C MET A 229 -13.40 0.97 -11.84
N LEU A 230 -14.59 0.53 -12.24
CA LEU A 230 -15.86 0.96 -11.64
C LEU A 230 -15.97 0.56 -10.17
N VAL A 231 -15.54 -0.66 -9.83
CA VAL A 231 -15.49 -1.14 -8.45
C VAL A 231 -14.51 -0.31 -7.64
N ASP A 232 -13.28 -0.09 -8.14
CA ASP A 232 -12.26 0.68 -7.44
C ASP A 232 -12.66 2.15 -7.27
N TRP A 233 -13.31 2.73 -8.27
CA TRP A 233 -13.85 4.08 -8.17
C TRP A 233 -14.94 4.16 -7.10
N SER A 234 -15.83 3.17 -7.04
CA SER A 234 -16.88 3.10 -6.02
C SER A 234 -16.30 2.97 -4.60
N VAL A 235 -15.31 2.09 -4.41
CA VAL A 235 -14.61 1.93 -3.11
C VAL A 235 -13.91 3.23 -2.73
N TYR A 236 -13.20 3.86 -3.66
CA TYR A 236 -12.55 5.15 -3.45
C TYR A 236 -13.55 6.22 -3.00
N LEU A 237 -14.69 6.36 -3.70
CA LEU A 237 -15.71 7.35 -3.34
C LEU A 237 -16.28 7.08 -1.94
N LYS A 238 -16.56 5.82 -1.60
CA LYS A 238 -17.10 5.45 -0.29
C LYS A 238 -16.11 5.72 0.83
N LEU A 239 -14.85 5.30 0.70
CA LEU A 239 -13.82 5.52 1.71
C LEU A 239 -13.50 7.01 1.86
N HIS A 240 -13.36 7.73 0.75
CA HIS A 240 -13.01 9.15 0.81
C HIS A 240 -14.16 10.05 1.23
N SER A 241 -15.43 9.61 1.12
CA SER A 241 -16.60 10.39 1.57
C SER A 241 -16.46 10.87 3.02
N GLY A 242 -15.79 10.08 3.86
CA GLY A 242 -15.65 10.37 5.29
C GLY A 242 -16.99 10.37 6.02
N ALA A 243 -18.00 9.67 5.49
CA ALA A 243 -19.38 9.69 6.01
C ALA A 243 -19.49 9.26 7.47
N THR A 244 -18.54 8.46 7.96
CA THR A 244 -18.50 7.96 9.34
C THR A 244 -17.62 8.77 10.26
N ILE A 245 -16.95 9.82 9.76
CA ILE A 245 -16.04 10.64 10.55
C ILE A 245 -16.86 11.66 11.35
N GLU A 246 -16.82 11.52 12.66
CA GLU A 246 -17.34 12.51 13.60
C GLU A 246 -16.38 13.70 13.71
N ALA A 247 -16.49 14.64 12.78
CA ALA A 247 -15.63 15.82 12.76
C ALA A 247 -15.94 16.78 13.90
N ASP A 248 -14.91 17.15 14.66
CA ASP A 248 -14.91 18.18 15.69
C ASP A 248 -13.98 19.36 15.32
N GLU A 249 -13.87 20.34 16.23
CA GLU A 249 -13.01 21.52 16.04
C GLU A 249 -11.53 21.15 15.84
N PHE A 250 -11.07 20.09 16.51
CA PHE A 250 -9.69 19.60 16.48
C PHE A 250 -9.40 18.68 15.29
N THR A 251 -10.42 18.29 14.52
CA THR A 251 -10.27 17.41 13.38
C THR A 251 -9.49 18.12 12.28
N PRO A 252 -8.32 17.60 11.85
CA PRO A 252 -7.48 18.28 10.89
C PRO A 252 -8.13 18.33 9.51
N PRO A 253 -7.86 19.36 8.68
CA PRO A 253 -8.56 19.56 7.40
C PRO A 253 -8.51 18.37 6.44
N PHE A 254 -7.41 17.62 6.45
CA PHE A 254 -7.26 16.44 5.59
C PHE A 254 -8.18 15.28 6.00
N ALA A 255 -8.56 15.20 7.28
CA ALA A 255 -9.41 14.16 7.85
C ALA A 255 -10.90 14.51 7.81
N ARG A 256 -11.25 15.77 7.51
CA ARG A 256 -12.67 16.18 7.49
C ARG A 256 -13.43 15.51 6.33
N PRO A 257 -14.73 15.19 6.53
CA PRO A 257 -15.62 14.71 5.48
C PRO A 257 -15.65 15.66 4.27
N LEU A 258 -16.05 15.13 3.11
CA LEU A 258 -16.26 15.99 1.94
C LEU A 258 -17.38 17.00 2.19
N ARG A 259 -17.25 18.17 1.57
CA ARG A 259 -18.35 19.13 1.47
C ARG A 259 -19.49 18.48 0.68
N LYS A 260 -20.74 18.72 1.08
CA LYS A 260 -21.95 18.15 0.43
C LYS A 260 -22.02 18.38 -1.09
N SER A 261 -21.37 19.43 -1.60
CA SER A 261 -21.31 19.75 -3.03
C SER A 261 -20.25 18.95 -3.82
N SER A 262 -19.38 18.21 -3.15
CA SER A 262 -18.28 17.49 -3.76
C SER A 262 -18.51 15.98 -3.67
N ILE A 263 -18.50 15.33 -4.83
CA ILE A 263 -18.67 13.87 -4.93
C ILE A 263 -17.37 13.14 -4.59
N ALA A 264 -16.22 13.75 -4.93
CA ALA A 264 -14.93 13.09 -4.84
C ALA A 264 -13.84 14.07 -4.35
N ARG A 265 -12.94 13.58 -3.50
CA ARG A 265 -11.80 14.36 -3.00
C ARG A 265 -10.82 14.75 -4.12
N ARG A 266 -10.79 13.94 -5.18
CA ARG A 266 -10.01 14.16 -6.39
C ARG A 266 -10.91 14.02 -7.61
N PRO A 267 -10.71 14.85 -8.65
CA PRO A 267 -11.45 14.68 -9.89
C PRO A 267 -11.10 13.34 -10.54
N PHE A 268 -12.07 12.76 -11.25
CA PHE A 268 -11.95 11.43 -11.85
C PHE A 268 -10.70 11.27 -12.73
N ARG A 269 -10.32 12.29 -13.51
CA ARG A 269 -9.13 12.22 -14.38
C ARG A 269 -7.83 12.04 -13.58
N GLU A 270 -7.68 12.76 -12.47
CA GLU A 270 -6.50 12.60 -11.61
C GLU A 270 -6.46 11.22 -10.96
N TRP A 271 -7.62 10.74 -10.52
CA TRP A 271 -7.76 9.39 -9.98
C TRP A 271 -7.43 8.33 -11.04
N LEU A 272 -7.94 8.47 -12.26
CA LEU A 272 -7.78 7.50 -13.35
C LEU A 272 -6.32 7.33 -13.74
N PHE A 273 -5.56 8.42 -13.91
CA PHE A 273 -4.13 8.32 -14.22
C PHE A 273 -3.32 7.69 -13.08
N ALA A 274 -3.67 7.99 -11.82
CA ALA A 274 -3.03 7.35 -10.68
C ALA A 274 -3.39 5.85 -10.58
N TRP A 275 -4.65 5.50 -10.87
CA TRP A 275 -5.14 4.13 -10.90
C TRP A 275 -4.43 3.31 -11.99
N LEU A 276 -4.37 3.84 -13.22
CA LEU A 276 -3.63 3.21 -14.33
C LEU A 276 -2.13 3.04 -13.99
N GLY A 277 -1.50 4.06 -13.42
CA GLY A 277 -0.10 3.99 -12.99
C GLY A 277 0.12 2.91 -11.93
N ARG A 278 -0.81 2.77 -10.98
CA ARG A 278 -0.76 1.75 -9.93
C ARG A 278 -0.90 0.35 -10.52
N GLU A 279 -1.90 0.12 -11.37
CA GLU A 279 -2.16 -1.18 -12.02
C GLU A 279 -0.99 -1.60 -12.92
N ALA A 280 -0.44 -0.66 -13.70
CA ALA A 280 0.71 -0.91 -14.56
C ALA A 280 1.98 -1.25 -13.77
N LEU A 281 2.17 -0.66 -12.58
CA LEU A 281 3.33 -0.92 -11.73
C LEU A 281 3.21 -2.20 -10.89
N ALA A 282 2.00 -2.74 -10.69
CA ALA A 282 1.78 -3.85 -9.77
C ALA A 282 2.59 -5.10 -10.13
N LEU A 283 2.51 -5.57 -11.38
CA LEU A 283 3.24 -6.75 -11.84
C LEU A 283 4.77 -6.53 -11.90
N PRO A 284 5.30 -5.43 -12.47
CA PRO A 284 6.74 -5.15 -12.43
C PRO A 284 7.31 -5.09 -11.02
N ILE A 285 6.61 -4.42 -10.09
CA ILE A 285 7.00 -4.38 -8.67
C ILE A 285 7.04 -5.79 -8.11
N TRP A 286 6.02 -6.62 -8.40
CA TRP A 286 5.98 -8.00 -7.93
C TRP A 286 7.16 -8.83 -8.43
N ILE A 287 7.42 -8.83 -9.74
CA ILE A 287 8.55 -9.54 -10.36
C ILE A 287 9.87 -9.10 -9.70
N TRP A 288 10.10 -7.80 -9.61
CA TRP A 288 11.31 -7.26 -8.99
C TRP A 288 11.46 -7.63 -7.51
N SER A 289 10.35 -7.70 -6.78
CA SER A 289 10.37 -8.03 -5.35
C SER A 289 10.61 -9.52 -5.11
N PHE A 290 9.99 -10.35 -5.94
CA PHE A 290 10.06 -11.80 -5.81
C PHE A 290 11.45 -12.31 -6.20
N TYR A 291 11.93 -11.90 -7.39
CA TYR A 291 13.21 -12.35 -7.95
C TYR A 291 14.42 -11.48 -7.55
N GLY A 292 14.23 -10.20 -7.24
CA GLY A 292 15.32 -9.25 -6.95
C GLY A 292 15.93 -9.33 -5.54
N GLY A 293 16.04 -10.53 -4.97
CA GLY A 293 16.73 -10.78 -3.68
C GLY A 293 15.88 -10.54 -2.42
N THR A 294 16.54 -10.52 -1.24
CA THR A 294 15.89 -10.55 0.08
C THR A 294 16.28 -9.37 0.98
N THR A 295 17.00 -8.40 0.42
CA THR A 295 17.43 -7.20 1.14
C THR A 295 16.36 -6.12 1.11
N VAL A 296 16.20 -5.40 2.20
CA VAL A 296 15.22 -4.32 2.34
C VAL A 296 15.88 -3.11 3.00
N VAL A 297 15.61 -1.91 2.47
CA VAL A 297 16.02 -0.66 3.10
C VAL A 297 14.90 -0.16 3.99
N TRP A 298 15.21 0.07 5.26
CA TRP A 298 14.26 0.57 6.26
C TRP A 298 14.97 1.54 7.21
N ARG A 299 14.44 2.77 7.34
CA ARG A 299 15.03 3.84 8.18
C ARG A 299 16.54 4.02 7.95
N ASP A 300 16.92 4.15 6.68
CA ASP A 300 18.30 4.34 6.23
C ASP A 300 19.28 3.19 6.55
N LYS A 301 18.75 2.04 6.97
CA LYS A 301 19.51 0.82 7.23
C LYS A 301 19.10 -0.29 6.26
N VAL A 302 20.05 -1.15 5.92
CA VAL A 302 19.81 -2.30 5.04
C VAL A 302 19.67 -3.56 5.89
N PHE A 303 18.56 -4.26 5.72
CA PHE A 303 18.29 -5.52 6.39
C PHE A 303 18.19 -6.65 5.38
N ARG A 304 18.63 -7.84 5.76
CA ARG A 304 18.33 -9.09 5.06
C ARG A 304 17.26 -9.83 5.85
N VAL A 305 16.16 -10.16 5.17
CA VAL A 305 15.11 -10.99 5.77
C VAL A 305 15.39 -12.45 5.43
N GLY A 306 15.43 -13.29 6.46
CA GLY A 306 15.59 -14.75 6.34
C GLY A 306 14.26 -15.50 6.36
N MET A 307 14.32 -16.82 6.11
CA MET A 307 13.17 -17.72 6.27
C MET A 307 12.70 -17.86 7.72
N ASP A 308 13.54 -17.48 8.69
CA ASP A 308 13.20 -17.39 10.10
C ASP A 308 12.38 -16.14 10.44
N MET A 309 12.04 -15.32 9.43
CA MET A 309 11.28 -14.07 9.50
C MET A 309 11.99 -12.98 10.32
N VAL A 310 13.27 -13.16 10.63
CA VAL A 310 14.11 -12.20 11.37
C VAL A 310 14.81 -11.26 10.40
N ALA A 311 14.94 -10.00 10.81
CA ALA A 311 15.67 -8.99 10.06
C ALA A 311 17.11 -8.87 10.56
N TYR A 312 18.07 -9.23 9.71
CA TYR A 312 19.49 -9.09 9.99
C TYR A 312 20.01 -7.79 9.38
N GLU A 313 20.42 -6.84 10.20
CA GLU A 313 21.08 -5.62 9.72
C GLU A 313 22.40 -6.01 9.03
N ILE A 314 22.53 -5.67 7.74
CA ILE A 314 23.79 -5.80 7.02
C ILE A 314 24.53 -4.50 7.28
N ALA A 315 25.56 -4.55 8.13
CA ALA A 315 26.55 -3.47 8.16
C ALA A 315 27.14 -3.37 6.75
N GLN A 316 26.93 -2.23 6.07
CA GLN A 316 27.72 -1.95 4.88
C GLN A 316 29.19 -2.04 5.31
N LEU A 317 29.93 -3.00 4.75
CA LEU A 317 31.38 -2.96 4.74
C LEU A 317 31.79 -1.60 4.19
N ALA A 318 32.30 -0.74 5.07
CA ALA A 318 33.10 0.39 4.69
C ALA A 318 34.34 -0.15 3.97
N GLY A 319 34.22 -0.34 2.66
CA GLY A 319 35.24 -0.93 1.80
C GLY A 319 35.29 -0.21 0.47
N GLY A 320 36.01 0.92 0.46
CA GLY A 320 36.71 1.45 -0.71
C GLY A 320 35.86 1.92 -1.90
N ASN A 321 35.32 3.14 -1.82
CA ASN A 321 35.56 4.15 -2.85
C ASN A 321 35.12 5.52 -2.32
N LYS A 322 36.03 6.50 -2.42
CA LYS A 322 35.82 7.90 -2.01
C LYS A 322 34.57 8.44 -2.70
N ILE A 323 33.48 8.57 -1.97
CA ILE A 323 32.42 9.52 -2.30
C ILE A 323 32.66 10.73 -1.42
N ILE A 324 33.02 11.83 -2.09
CA ILE A 324 33.09 13.17 -1.54
C ILE A 324 31.81 13.40 -0.72
N GLN A 325 31.97 13.63 0.57
CA GLN A 325 30.89 14.11 1.42
C GLN A 325 30.47 15.50 0.91
N THR A 326 29.54 15.55 -0.03
CA THR A 326 28.76 16.76 -0.26
C THR A 326 27.79 16.85 0.90
N ARG A 327 28.23 17.58 1.92
CA ARG A 327 27.47 17.92 3.12
C ARG A 327 26.25 18.74 2.71
N SER A 328 25.15 18.08 2.33
CA SER A 328 23.85 18.72 2.20
C SER A 328 23.39 19.10 3.60
N ARG A 329 23.56 20.38 3.92
CA ARG A 329 23.08 21.06 5.11
C ARG A 329 21.54 21.05 5.07
N ALA A 330 20.92 19.98 5.54
CA ALA A 330 19.51 20.00 5.90
C ALA A 330 19.39 20.80 7.20
N THR A 331 18.91 22.03 7.07
CA THR A 331 18.47 22.85 8.21
C THR A 331 17.35 22.12 8.94
N SER A 332 17.71 21.51 10.06
CA SER A 332 16.77 21.16 11.13
C SER A 332 16.10 22.47 11.59
N ARG A 333 14.83 22.66 11.22
CA ARG A 333 13.98 23.58 11.98
C ARG A 333 13.64 22.87 13.28
N GLN A 334 14.20 23.38 14.36
CA GLN A 334 13.85 23.07 15.74
C GLN A 334 12.33 23.03 15.88
N GLY A 335 11.81 21.86 16.24
CA GLY A 335 10.50 21.75 16.87
C GLY A 335 10.63 22.35 18.26
N HIS A 336 9.91 23.45 18.47
CA HIS A 336 9.78 24.11 19.75
C HIS A 336 9.26 23.12 20.80
N GLU A 337 9.93 23.07 21.95
CA GLU A 337 9.46 22.37 23.14
C GLU A 337 8.07 22.90 23.52
N GLY A 338 7.08 22.01 23.48
CA GLY A 338 5.76 22.22 24.07
C GLY A 338 5.74 21.60 25.46
N CYS A 339 5.67 22.48 26.46
CA CYS A 339 5.53 22.17 27.87
C CYS A 339 4.43 21.12 28.11
N GLY A 340 4.75 20.12 28.92
CA GLY A 340 3.78 19.11 29.35
C GLY A 340 2.68 19.74 30.19
N ASP A 341 1.45 19.33 29.93
CA ASP A 341 0.38 19.41 30.91
C ASP A 341 -0.23 18.01 31.10
N GLY A 342 -0.26 17.59 32.35
CA GLY A 342 -0.68 16.28 32.78
C GLY A 342 -2.19 16.23 32.88
N SER A 343 -2.86 15.64 31.88
CA SER A 343 -4.22 15.15 32.04
C SER A 343 -4.52 14.05 31.04
N SER A 344 -4.19 12.80 31.40
CA SER A 344 -4.63 11.62 30.65
C SER A 344 -6.07 11.27 31.01
N ASN A 345 -7.02 12.09 30.59
CA ASN A 345 -8.43 11.72 30.55
C ASN A 345 -8.73 11.00 29.23
N VAL A 346 -8.46 9.70 29.18
CA VAL A 346 -8.94 8.82 28.10
C VAL A 346 -10.46 8.68 28.28
N ARG A 347 -11.23 9.45 27.51
CA ARG A 347 -12.69 9.40 27.53
C ARG A 347 -13.17 8.09 26.90
N ARG A 348 -13.69 7.16 27.70
CA ARG A 348 -14.48 6.02 27.19
C ARG A 348 -15.71 6.58 26.48
N ARG A 349 -15.81 6.39 25.17
CA ARG A 349 -17.05 6.64 24.42
C ARG A 349 -17.95 5.42 24.56
N THR A 350 -19.18 5.62 25.00
CA THR A 350 -20.25 4.62 24.93
C THR A 350 -20.78 4.55 23.50
N PRO A 351 -21.00 3.35 22.93
CA PRO A 351 -21.59 3.22 21.59
C PRO A 351 -23.02 3.77 21.57
N ASN A 352 -23.34 4.64 20.62
CA ASN A 352 -24.72 5.03 20.35
C ASN A 352 -25.46 3.88 19.63
N GLY A 353 -26.59 3.45 20.19
CA GLY A 353 -27.41 2.32 19.72
C GLY A 353 -28.15 2.53 18.38
N SER A 354 -27.78 3.52 17.57
CA SER A 354 -28.51 3.87 16.34
C SER A 354 -27.98 3.24 15.06
N PHE A 355 -27.01 2.30 15.13
CA PHE A 355 -26.43 1.64 13.95
C PHE A 355 -26.62 0.11 13.92
N VAL A 356 -27.52 -0.44 14.75
CA VAL A 356 -27.83 -1.88 14.75
C VAL A 356 -28.88 -2.28 13.69
N SER A 357 -29.55 -1.35 13.01
CA SER A 357 -30.73 -1.70 12.19
C SER A 357 -30.57 -1.68 10.67
N SER A 358 -29.36 -1.60 10.10
CA SER A 358 -29.21 -1.59 8.63
C SER A 358 -28.00 -2.36 8.11
N GLY A 359 -28.19 -3.69 8.01
CA GLY A 359 -27.58 -4.51 6.95
C GLY A 359 -26.34 -5.31 7.34
N LEU A 360 -26.51 -6.51 7.91
CA LEU A 360 -26.56 -7.78 7.19
C LEU A 360 -26.76 -8.89 8.24
N ALA A 361 -27.91 -9.56 8.19
CA ALA A 361 -28.17 -10.75 8.98
C ALA A 361 -27.38 -11.91 8.38
N THR A 362 -26.21 -12.21 8.94
CA THR A 362 -25.57 -13.51 8.78
C THR A 362 -24.81 -13.83 10.08
N ALA A 363 -25.06 -15.03 10.59
CA ALA A 363 -24.53 -15.61 11.83
C ALA A 363 -25.24 -15.23 13.15
N ARG A 364 -26.57 -15.42 13.22
CA ARG A 364 -27.27 -15.82 14.47
C ARG A 364 -28.61 -16.49 14.18
N VAL A 365 -28.62 -17.67 13.57
CA VAL A 365 -29.77 -18.60 13.62
C VAL A 365 -29.26 -20.03 13.42
N ILE A 366 -28.60 -20.61 14.43
CA ILE A 366 -28.62 -22.05 14.75
C ILE A 366 -28.22 -22.15 16.23
N GLU A 367 -29.16 -21.91 17.15
CA GLU A 367 -29.15 -22.38 18.55
C GLU A 367 -30.32 -21.73 19.31
N SER A 368 -31.54 -22.18 19.02
CA SER A 368 -32.66 -22.12 19.98
C SER A 368 -33.92 -22.75 19.37
N GLU A 369 -33.93 -24.06 19.12
CA GLU A 369 -35.19 -24.81 18.99
C GLU A 369 -34.98 -26.33 19.09
N ILE A 370 -34.38 -26.79 20.19
CA ILE A 370 -34.63 -28.14 20.70
C ILE A 370 -34.74 -28.02 22.23
N GLY A 371 -35.95 -28.12 22.74
CA GLY A 371 -36.21 -28.12 24.18
C GLY A 371 -37.50 -27.41 24.58
N LYS A 372 -38.64 -27.87 24.06
CA LYS A 372 -39.97 -27.80 24.70
C LYS A 372 -40.99 -28.56 23.86
N SER A 373 -41.01 -29.87 24.03
CA SER A 373 -42.15 -30.79 24.01
C SER A 373 -41.63 -32.21 23.95
#